data_AF-C3N3X1-F1
#
_entry.id   AF-C3N3X1-F1
#
_cell.length_a   1.000
_cell.length_b   1.000
_cell.length_c   1.000
_cell.angle_alpha   90.00
_cell.angle_beta   90.00
_cell.angle_gamma   90.00
#
_symmetry.space_group_name_H-M   'P 1'
#
loop_
_entity.id
_entity.type
_entity.pdbx_description
1 polymer ?
#
loop_
_entity_poly.entity_id
_entity_poly.type
_entity_poly.pdbx_seq_one_letter_code
_entity_poly.pdbx_strand_id
1 'polypeptide(L)'
;MELDLRNVEPEYRHRLVLENFDKLKEGEELTVIANHYPSHLIQLLSGHVEKYKVEQTENGDFVLRLTKKKGETNKVIISHISEFRKTGEVFTPIPVLRKDEYGVILVFFKPGQYIPIHAPDSDLIFYVLQGQGKVTVGNKEYEVRDGSIVIVPKGIKRGVKADTYMEALHIVVPSPSPEDHEKVMGAAKKGIAEVNLKQ
;
A
#
# COMPACT_ATOMS: atom_id res chain seq x y z
N MET A 1 5.95 16.04 17.74
CA MET A 1 4.90 16.57 16.86
C MET A 1 3.55 16.00 17.29
N GLU A 2 2.46 16.75 17.11
CA GLU A 2 1.09 16.30 17.42
C GLU A 2 0.19 16.42 16.19
N LEU A 3 -0.72 15.47 16.02
CA LEU A 3 -1.64 15.38 14.90
C LEU A 3 -3.03 14.95 15.37
N ASP A 4 -4.03 15.82 15.20
CA ASP A 4 -5.42 15.52 15.54
C ASP A 4 -6.22 15.06 14.30
N LEU A 5 -6.67 13.81 14.32
CA LEU A 5 -7.38 13.16 13.21
C LEU A 5 -8.91 13.18 13.37
N ARG A 6 -9.44 13.70 14.48
CA ARG A 6 -10.89 13.61 14.77
C ARG A 6 -11.73 14.31 13.71
N ASN A 7 -11.23 15.42 13.19
CA ASN A 7 -11.85 16.21 12.12
C ASN A 7 -11.25 15.94 10.73
N VAL A 8 -10.42 14.91 10.60
CA VAL A 8 -9.83 14.51 9.31
C VAL A 8 -10.71 13.40 8.71
N GLU A 9 -11.07 13.52 7.43
CA GLU A 9 -11.84 12.49 6.74
C GLU A 9 -11.09 11.15 6.77
N PRO A 10 -11.79 10.01 6.98
CA PRO A 10 -11.17 8.70 7.19
C PRO A 10 -10.09 8.31 6.18
N GLU A 11 -10.31 8.62 4.90
CA GLU A 11 -9.42 8.33 3.77
C GLU A 11 -8.06 9.06 3.82
N TYR A 12 -7.94 10.17 4.55
CA TYR A 12 -6.69 10.91 4.69
C TYR A 12 -5.94 10.64 5.99
N ARG A 13 -6.58 10.00 6.96
CA ARG A 13 -6.05 9.83 8.33
C ARG A 13 -4.70 9.12 8.34
N HIS A 14 -4.62 7.97 7.65
CA HIS A 14 -3.39 7.18 7.61
C HIS A 14 -2.27 7.91 6.87
N ARG A 15 -2.58 8.52 5.73
CA ARG A 15 -1.61 9.30 4.94
C ARG A 15 -0.96 10.38 5.79
N LEU A 16 -1.77 11.18 6.47
CA LEU A 16 -1.29 12.31 7.26
C LEU A 16 -0.38 11.84 8.40
N VAL A 17 -0.68 10.70 9.04
CA VAL A 17 0.19 10.13 10.08
C VAL A 17 1.51 9.65 9.48
N LEU A 18 1.48 8.90 8.38
CA LEU A 18 2.68 8.35 7.74
C LEU A 18 3.62 9.47 7.27
N GLU A 19 3.12 10.45 6.52
CA GLU A 19 3.92 11.58 6.02
C GLU A 19 4.58 12.38 7.15
N ASN A 20 3.85 12.58 8.25
CA ASN A 20 4.40 13.27 9.42
C ASN A 20 5.40 12.40 10.18
N PHE A 21 5.16 11.09 10.28
CA PHE A 21 6.11 10.16 10.88
C PHE A 21 7.41 10.07 10.07
N ASP A 22 7.35 10.11 8.75
CA ASP A 22 8.53 10.06 7.87
C ASP A 22 9.40 11.32 8.00
N LYS A 23 8.80 12.48 8.26
CA LYS A 23 9.51 13.74 8.53
C LYS A 23 10.23 13.79 9.87
N LEU A 24 9.86 12.94 10.83
CA LEU A 24 10.54 12.88 12.12
C LEU A 24 11.99 12.46 11.97
N LYS A 25 12.87 13.06 12.77
CA LYS A 25 14.21 12.53 13.01
C LYS A 25 14.12 11.30 13.92
N GLU A 26 15.18 10.48 13.89
CA GLU A 26 15.30 9.35 14.80
C GLU A 26 15.18 9.78 16.27
N GLY A 27 14.41 9.03 17.05
CA GLY A 27 14.13 9.34 18.45
C GLY A 27 13.10 10.46 18.69
N GLU A 28 12.64 11.16 17.65
CA GLU A 28 11.52 12.11 17.80
C GLU A 28 10.18 11.39 17.95
N GLU A 29 9.21 12.07 18.55
CA GLU A 29 7.88 11.53 18.85
C GLU A 29 6.79 12.16 17.98
N LEU A 30 5.87 11.32 17.47
CA LEU A 30 4.60 11.70 16.89
C LEU A 30 3.47 11.32 17.84
N THR A 31 2.64 12.29 18.22
CA THR A 31 1.37 12.07 18.92
C THR A 31 0.22 12.15 17.92
N VAL A 32 -0.67 11.17 17.92
CA VAL A 32 -1.85 11.06 17.05
C VAL A 32 -3.10 10.96 17.90
N ILE A 33 -4.06 11.86 17.70
CA ILE A 33 -5.36 11.85 18.39
C ILE A 33 -6.42 11.32 17.43
N ALA A 34 -7.17 10.29 17.81
CA ALA A 34 -8.17 9.66 16.96
C ALA A 34 -9.44 9.31 17.75
N ASN A 35 -10.59 9.34 17.07
CA ASN A 35 -11.89 8.96 17.64
C ASN A 35 -12.13 7.43 17.69
N HIS A 36 -11.13 6.64 17.35
CA HIS A 36 -11.17 5.18 17.36
C HIS A 36 -9.79 4.62 17.65
N TYR A 37 -9.72 3.36 18.09
CA TYR A 37 -8.45 2.73 18.43
C TYR A 37 -7.56 2.57 17.18
N PRO A 38 -6.31 3.07 17.19
CA PRO A 38 -5.48 3.19 15.99
C PRO A 38 -4.69 1.90 15.65
N SER A 39 -5.37 0.74 15.61
CA SER A 39 -4.73 -0.56 15.38
C SER A 39 -4.01 -0.65 14.03
N HIS A 40 -4.62 -0.16 12.95
CA HIS A 40 -4.05 -0.16 11.61
C HIS A 40 -2.78 0.69 11.52
N LEU A 41 -2.75 1.86 12.17
CA LEU A 41 -1.57 2.72 12.21
C LEU A 41 -0.40 2.05 12.92
N ILE A 42 -0.67 1.42 14.07
CA ILE A 42 0.35 0.68 14.82
C ILE A 42 0.92 -0.45 13.96
N GLN A 43 0.07 -1.19 13.25
CA GLN A 43 0.52 -2.26 12.36
C GLN A 43 1.42 -1.73 11.24
N LEU A 44 1.01 -0.66 10.55
CA LEU A 44 1.78 -0.05 9.46
C LEU A 44 3.15 0.47 9.93
N LEU A 45 3.23 1.01 11.14
CA LEU A 45 4.44 1.64 11.68
C LEU A 45 5.32 0.71 12.53
N SER A 46 4.87 -0.50 12.86
CA SER A 46 5.52 -1.42 13.79
C SER A 46 7.01 -1.68 13.51
N GLY A 47 7.45 -1.68 12.25
CA GLY A 47 8.85 -1.83 11.86
C GLY A 47 9.73 -0.59 12.05
N HIS A 48 9.11 0.59 12.14
CA HIS A 48 9.78 1.90 12.13
C HIS A 48 9.70 2.62 13.49
N VAL A 49 9.05 2.01 14.48
CA VAL A 49 8.78 2.59 15.80
C VAL A 49 9.64 1.91 16.86
N GLU A 50 10.30 2.69 17.72
CA GLU A 50 11.07 2.18 18.87
C GLU A 50 10.11 1.70 19.96
N LYS A 51 9.12 2.54 20.27
CA LYS A 51 8.11 2.33 21.30
C LYS A 51 6.87 3.12 20.93
N TYR A 52 5.71 2.61 21.36
CA TYR A 52 4.46 3.36 21.29
C TYR A 52 3.65 3.21 22.57
N LYS A 53 2.77 4.18 22.82
CA LYS A 53 1.80 4.17 23.92
C LYS A 53 0.45 4.64 23.41
N VAL A 54 -0.63 3.98 23.81
CA VAL A 54 -2.00 4.44 23.56
C VAL A 54 -2.67 4.74 24.89
N GLU A 55 -3.27 5.91 25.01
CA GLU A 55 -4.07 6.34 26.16
C GLU A 55 -5.48 6.71 25.68
N GLN A 56 -6.50 6.31 26.41
CA GLN A 56 -7.87 6.76 26.15
C GLN A 56 -8.17 7.96 27.05
N THR A 57 -8.71 9.02 26.46
CA THR A 57 -9.15 10.23 27.18
C THR A 57 -10.52 10.03 27.82
N GLU A 58 -10.90 10.91 28.75
CA GLU A 58 -12.23 10.89 29.39
C GLU A 58 -13.38 10.99 28.37
N ASN A 59 -13.16 11.66 27.24
CA ASN A 59 -14.15 11.82 26.17
C ASN A 59 -14.21 10.61 25.21
N GLY A 60 -13.46 9.54 25.49
CA GLY A 60 -13.43 8.33 24.68
C GLY A 60 -12.46 8.35 23.49
N ASP A 61 -11.82 9.48 23.20
CA ASP A 61 -10.78 9.60 22.17
C ASP A 61 -9.49 8.85 22.57
N PHE A 62 -8.70 8.45 21.58
CA PHE A 62 -7.43 7.75 21.74
C PHE A 62 -6.25 8.64 21.36
N VAL A 63 -5.22 8.66 22.21
CA VAL A 63 -3.96 9.36 21.99
C VAL A 63 -2.85 8.33 21.84
N LEU A 64 -2.35 8.18 20.62
CA LEU A 64 -1.22 7.31 20.26
C LEU A 64 0.07 8.13 20.19
N ARG A 65 1.03 7.83 21.07
CA ARG A 65 2.40 8.37 21.02
C ARG A 65 3.33 7.35 20.41
N LEU A 66 4.06 7.72 19.37
CA LEU A 66 4.99 6.88 18.60
C LEU A 66 6.38 7.52 18.64
N THR A 67 7.39 6.80 19.13
CA THR A 67 8.79 7.25 19.00
C THR A 67 9.41 6.62 17.77
N LYS A 68 9.95 7.44 16.87
CA LYS A 68 10.63 6.93 15.67
C LYS A 68 11.88 6.18 16.06
N LYS A 69 12.00 4.94 15.57
CA LYS A 69 13.13 4.06 15.85
C LYS A 69 14.42 4.74 15.44
N LYS A 70 15.40 4.76 16.34
CA LYS A 70 16.81 4.98 15.99
C LYS A 70 17.25 3.80 15.13
N GLY A 71 17.43 4.01 13.83
CA GLY A 71 17.43 2.91 12.88
C GLY A 71 18.12 3.27 11.59
N GLU A 72 19.39 2.87 11.52
CA GLU A 72 20.23 2.75 10.32
C GLU A 72 19.40 2.59 9.05
N THR A 73 19.35 3.67 8.28
CA THR A 73 18.71 3.77 6.95
C THR A 73 19.35 2.86 5.88
N ASN A 74 20.33 2.03 6.26
CA ASN A 74 21.20 1.21 5.41
C ASN A 74 20.98 -0.30 5.54
N LYS A 75 19.91 -0.78 6.18
CA LYS A 75 19.71 -2.23 6.31
C LYS A 75 19.30 -2.86 4.98
N VAL A 76 20.13 -3.75 4.45
CA VAL A 76 19.84 -4.54 3.24
C VAL A 76 18.60 -5.40 3.49
N ILE A 77 17.64 -5.35 2.57
CA ILE A 77 16.45 -6.21 2.59
C ILE A 77 16.73 -7.44 1.73
N ILE A 78 16.79 -8.61 2.38
CA ILE A 78 16.84 -9.91 1.72
C ILE A 78 15.55 -10.63 2.09
N SER A 79 14.82 -11.12 1.10
CA SER A 79 13.50 -11.72 1.28
C SER A 79 13.27 -12.80 0.23
N HIS A 80 12.52 -13.83 0.59
CA HIS A 80 12.18 -14.91 -0.34
C HIS A 80 10.67 -14.96 -0.54
N ILE A 81 10.20 -14.94 -1.80
CA ILE A 81 8.75 -14.83 -2.10
C ILE A 81 7.90 -15.91 -1.43
N SER A 82 8.44 -17.12 -1.24
CA SER A 82 7.72 -18.22 -0.60
C SER A 82 7.25 -17.90 0.82
N GLU A 83 7.90 -16.96 1.51
CA GLU A 83 7.55 -16.53 2.88
C GLU A 83 6.32 -15.63 2.91
N PHE A 84 5.93 -15.05 1.77
CA PHE A 84 4.83 -14.08 1.67
C PHE A 84 3.56 -14.65 1.04
N ARG A 85 3.60 -15.88 0.54
CA ARG A 85 2.49 -16.52 -0.17
C ARG A 85 1.25 -16.56 0.70
N LYS A 86 0.27 -15.74 0.35
CA LYS A 86 -1.06 -15.75 0.95
C LYS A 86 -2.06 -15.11 0.01
N THR A 87 -3.31 -15.53 0.13
CA THR A 87 -4.42 -15.03 -0.70
C THR A 87 -5.61 -14.67 0.16
N GLY A 88 -6.18 -13.49 -0.07
CA GLY A 88 -7.42 -13.02 0.55
C GLY A 88 -8.65 -13.23 -0.33
N GLU A 89 -9.70 -12.48 -0.01
CA GLU A 89 -10.95 -12.40 -0.79
C GLU A 89 -10.77 -11.65 -2.11
N VAL A 90 -9.90 -10.64 -2.11
CA VAL A 90 -9.43 -9.89 -3.28
C VAL A 90 -7.94 -10.13 -3.50
N PHE A 91 -7.36 -9.51 -4.54
CA PHE A 91 -5.91 -9.55 -4.75
C PHE A 91 -5.17 -9.11 -3.48
N THR A 92 -4.01 -9.70 -3.25
CA THR A 92 -3.30 -9.59 -1.97
C THR A 92 -1.93 -8.93 -2.18
N PRO A 93 -1.84 -7.59 -2.04
CA PRO A 93 -0.58 -6.86 -2.15
C PRO A 93 0.17 -6.87 -0.82
N ILE A 94 1.44 -7.26 -0.86
CA ILE A 94 2.36 -7.36 0.29
C ILE A 94 3.55 -6.45 0.04
N PRO A 95 3.58 -5.26 0.67
CA PRO A 95 4.73 -4.37 0.59
C PRO A 95 5.96 -5.04 1.20
N VAL A 96 7.02 -5.23 0.41
CA VAL A 96 8.35 -5.63 0.88
C VAL A 96 9.12 -4.39 1.33
N LEU A 97 9.00 -3.30 0.56
CA LEU A 97 9.56 -1.99 0.87
C LEU A 97 8.62 -0.90 0.35
N ARG A 98 8.46 0.16 1.14
CA ARG A 98 7.82 1.40 0.69
C ARG A 98 8.76 2.56 1.04
N LYS A 99 9.11 3.34 0.01
CA LYS A 99 9.79 4.63 0.12
C LYS A 99 9.05 5.64 -0.77
N ASP A 100 9.31 6.93 -0.59
CA ASP A 100 8.69 7.95 -1.45
C ASP A 100 9.09 7.76 -2.92
N GLU A 101 10.35 7.42 -3.17
CA GLU A 101 10.90 7.30 -4.51
C GLU A 101 10.44 6.02 -5.23
N TYR A 102 10.13 4.96 -4.49
CA TYR A 102 9.63 3.71 -5.06
C TYR A 102 8.99 2.78 -4.02
N GLY A 103 8.08 1.93 -4.51
CA GLY A 103 7.49 0.85 -3.74
C GLY A 103 7.82 -0.50 -4.38
N VAL A 104 8.15 -1.50 -3.56
CA VAL A 104 8.34 -2.88 -3.98
C VAL A 104 7.29 -3.74 -3.29
N ILE A 105 6.39 -4.31 -4.08
CA ILE A 105 5.23 -5.07 -3.61
C ILE A 105 5.25 -6.46 -4.25
N LEU A 106 5.05 -7.49 -3.45
CA LEU A 106 4.68 -8.81 -3.95
C LEU A 106 3.16 -8.89 -3.99
N VAL A 107 2.58 -9.31 -5.09
CA VAL A 107 1.12 -9.42 -5.22
C VAL A 107 0.71 -10.82 -5.63
N PHE A 108 -0.32 -11.32 -4.94
CA PHE A 108 -0.86 -12.65 -5.12
C PHE A 108 -2.33 -12.57 -5.51
N PHE A 109 -2.74 -13.42 -6.45
CA PHE A 109 -4.10 -13.50 -6.96
C PHE A 109 -4.60 -14.94 -6.95
N LYS A 110 -5.87 -15.13 -6.57
CA LYS A 110 -6.66 -16.28 -6.97
C LYS A 110 -7.19 -16.08 -8.40
N PRO A 111 -7.55 -17.15 -9.13
CA PRO A 111 -8.25 -17.05 -10.41
C PRO A 111 -9.45 -16.09 -10.33
N GLY A 112 -9.56 -15.20 -11.32
CA GLY A 112 -10.62 -14.20 -11.42
C GLY A 112 -10.41 -12.93 -10.60
N GLN A 113 -9.47 -12.90 -9.65
CA GLN A 113 -9.14 -11.68 -8.92
C GLN A 113 -8.43 -10.66 -9.82
N TYR A 114 -8.59 -9.39 -9.49
CA TYR A 114 -8.10 -8.31 -10.33
C TYR A 114 -7.70 -7.08 -9.51
N ILE A 115 -6.80 -6.29 -10.09
CA ILE A 115 -6.58 -4.90 -9.73
C ILE A 115 -7.48 -4.05 -10.65
N PRO A 116 -8.43 -3.28 -10.10
CA PRO A 116 -9.29 -2.38 -10.89
C PRO A 116 -8.49 -1.48 -11.82
N ILE A 117 -9.09 -1.12 -12.96
CA ILE A 117 -8.49 -0.18 -13.90
C ILE A 117 -8.38 1.19 -13.22
N HIS A 118 -7.19 1.78 -13.22
CA HIS A 118 -6.94 3.11 -12.66
C HIS A 118 -5.76 3.78 -13.38
N ALA A 119 -5.60 5.09 -13.24
CA ALA A 119 -4.53 5.86 -13.85
C ALA A 119 -3.75 6.64 -12.78
N PRO A 120 -2.76 6.01 -12.12
CA PRO A 120 -1.99 6.64 -11.05
C PRO A 120 -0.88 7.53 -11.60
N ASP A 121 -0.40 8.49 -10.81
CA ASP A 121 0.80 9.30 -11.13
C ASP A 121 2.11 8.58 -10.77
N SER A 122 2.17 7.28 -11.05
CA SER A 122 3.37 6.45 -10.89
C SER A 122 3.56 5.51 -12.06
N ASP A 123 4.81 5.33 -12.48
CA ASP A 123 5.18 4.25 -13.40
C ASP A 123 4.97 2.90 -12.71
N LEU A 124 4.61 1.87 -13.48
CA LEU A 124 4.52 0.48 -13.02
C LEU A 124 5.52 -0.36 -13.77
N ILE A 125 6.22 -1.22 -13.03
CA ILE A 125 6.90 -2.39 -13.53
C ILE A 125 6.25 -3.61 -12.88
N PHE A 126 5.63 -4.46 -13.69
CA PHE A 126 4.93 -5.65 -13.24
C PHE A 126 5.58 -6.88 -13.87
N TYR A 127 6.20 -7.72 -13.05
CA TYR A 127 6.85 -8.96 -13.49
C TYR A 127 6.10 -10.17 -12.97
N VAL A 128 5.57 -10.99 -13.89
CA VAL A 128 4.85 -12.21 -13.55
C VAL A 128 5.85 -13.32 -13.23
N LEU A 129 5.86 -13.74 -11.97
CA LEU A 129 6.75 -14.79 -11.47
C LEU A 129 6.16 -16.17 -11.74
N GLN A 130 4.84 -16.30 -11.58
CA GLN A 130 4.10 -17.53 -11.79
C GLN A 130 2.64 -17.20 -12.13
N GLY A 131 2.05 -17.99 -13.02
CA GLY A 131 0.65 -17.88 -13.39
C GLY A 131 0.40 -17.11 -14.67
N GLN A 132 -0.87 -16.94 -14.99
CA GLN A 132 -1.34 -16.38 -16.24
C GLN A 132 -2.51 -15.43 -15.99
N GLY A 133 -2.65 -14.45 -16.87
CA GLY A 133 -3.73 -13.48 -16.80
C GLY A 133 -3.65 -12.46 -17.92
N LYS A 134 -4.29 -11.32 -17.69
CA LYS A 134 -4.31 -10.18 -18.61
C LYS A 134 -3.93 -8.90 -17.90
N VAL A 135 -3.23 -8.03 -18.62
CA VAL A 135 -3.02 -6.64 -18.21
C VAL A 135 -3.72 -5.73 -19.20
N THR A 136 -4.59 -4.86 -18.68
CA THR A 136 -5.20 -3.79 -19.45
C THR A 136 -4.26 -2.59 -19.43
N VAL A 137 -3.95 -2.00 -20.59
CA VAL A 137 -3.18 -0.77 -20.73
C VAL A 137 -3.85 0.13 -21.76
N GLY A 138 -4.32 1.31 -21.32
CA GLY A 138 -5.18 2.17 -22.12
C GLY A 138 -6.48 1.44 -22.49
N ASN A 139 -6.72 1.22 -23.78
CA ASN A 139 -7.90 0.54 -24.32
C ASN A 139 -7.59 -0.88 -24.83
N LYS A 140 -6.42 -1.43 -24.49
CA LYS A 140 -5.95 -2.73 -24.98
C LYS A 140 -5.73 -3.69 -23.82
N GLU A 141 -5.98 -4.96 -24.07
CA GLU A 141 -5.60 -6.06 -23.18
C GLU A 141 -4.43 -6.83 -23.77
N TYR A 142 -3.52 -7.27 -22.91
CA TYR A 142 -2.37 -8.09 -23.25
C TYR A 142 -2.36 -9.32 -22.36
N GLU A 143 -2.20 -10.50 -22.94
CA GLU A 143 -1.99 -11.73 -22.18
C GLU A 143 -0.60 -11.71 -21.53
N VAL A 144 -0.53 -12.17 -20.29
CA VAL A 144 0.71 -12.31 -19.53
C VAL A 144 0.80 -13.70 -18.93
N ARG A 145 2.03 -14.20 -18.83
CA ARG A 145 2.42 -15.49 -18.26
C ARG A 145 3.76 -15.39 -17.54
N ASP A 146 4.20 -16.45 -16.89
CA ASP A 146 5.53 -16.58 -16.28
C ASP A 146 6.64 -15.93 -17.14
N GLY A 147 7.40 -15.02 -16.54
CA GLY A 147 8.47 -14.27 -17.19
C GLY A 147 8.04 -13.01 -17.94
N SER A 148 6.74 -12.69 -18.01
CA SER A 148 6.26 -11.46 -18.64
C SER A 148 6.63 -10.23 -17.80
N ILE A 149 7.19 -9.21 -18.45
CA ILE A 149 7.43 -7.88 -17.86
C ILE A 149 6.48 -6.90 -18.55
N VAL A 150 5.67 -6.20 -17.76
CA VAL A 150 4.83 -5.09 -18.23
C VAL A 150 5.32 -3.80 -17.62
N ILE A 151 5.61 -2.81 -18.46
CA ILE A 151 6.00 -1.47 -18.04
C ILE A 151 4.91 -0.50 -18.49
N VAL A 152 4.32 0.22 -17.55
CA VAL A 152 3.24 1.18 -17.83
C VAL A 152 3.63 2.56 -17.31
N PRO A 153 3.80 3.55 -18.19
CA PRO A 153 4.06 4.92 -17.78
C PRO A 153 2.92 5.48 -16.91
N LYS A 154 3.26 6.42 -16.03
CA LYS A 154 2.32 7.16 -15.21
C LYS A 154 1.21 7.83 -16.03
N GLY A 155 0.04 7.96 -15.43
CA GLY A 155 -1.15 8.57 -16.03
C GLY A 155 -1.87 7.71 -17.07
N ILE A 156 -1.32 6.54 -17.43
CA ILE A 156 -1.98 5.60 -18.34
C ILE A 156 -2.89 4.67 -17.54
N LYS A 157 -4.15 4.51 -18.00
CA LYS A 157 -5.09 3.54 -17.43
C LYS A 157 -4.48 2.14 -17.45
N ARG A 158 -4.48 1.48 -16.31
CA ARG A 158 -3.95 0.12 -16.15
C ARG A 158 -4.77 -0.71 -15.18
N GLY A 159 -4.88 -2.00 -15.48
CA GLY A 159 -5.54 -3.00 -14.62
C GLY A 159 -4.93 -4.37 -14.83
N VAL A 160 -5.07 -5.27 -13.86
CA VAL A 160 -4.54 -6.64 -13.94
C VAL A 160 -5.66 -7.60 -13.58
N LYS A 161 -5.83 -8.68 -14.34
CA LYS A 161 -6.76 -9.75 -13.99
C LYS A 161 -6.06 -11.10 -14.10
N ALA A 162 -6.14 -11.90 -13.06
CA ALA A 162 -5.56 -13.23 -13.03
C ALA A 162 -6.54 -14.26 -13.62
N ASP A 163 -6.08 -15.07 -14.56
CA ASP A 163 -6.87 -16.21 -15.08
C ASP A 163 -6.57 -17.48 -14.27
N THR A 164 -5.34 -17.61 -13.75
CA THR A 164 -4.94 -18.65 -12.81
C THR A 164 -4.60 -18.05 -11.44
N TYR A 165 -4.14 -18.88 -10.51
CA TYR A 165 -3.34 -18.34 -9.42
C TYR A 165 -2.13 -17.61 -10.03
N MET A 166 -1.85 -16.39 -9.55
CA MET A 166 -0.78 -15.56 -10.10
C MET A 166 0.04 -14.88 -8.99
N GLU A 167 1.36 -14.94 -9.12
CA GLU A 167 2.34 -14.25 -8.27
C GLU A 167 3.09 -13.24 -9.14
N ALA A 168 3.22 -12.01 -8.67
CA ALA A 168 3.97 -10.99 -9.40
C ALA A 168 4.74 -10.07 -8.48
N LEU A 169 5.86 -9.58 -9.01
CA LEU A 169 6.58 -8.42 -8.47
C LEU A 169 5.96 -7.16 -9.09
N HIS A 170 5.45 -6.29 -8.23
CA HIS A 170 4.80 -5.04 -8.58
C HIS A 170 5.64 -3.89 -8.01
N ILE A 171 6.31 -3.16 -8.89
CA ILE A 171 7.14 -2.00 -8.54
C ILE A 171 6.48 -0.75 -9.07
N VAL A 172 6.42 0.28 -8.23
CA VAL A 172 5.81 1.58 -8.54
C VAL A 172 6.79 2.70 -8.26
N VAL A 173 6.89 3.65 -9.19
CA VAL A 173 7.86 4.75 -9.14
C VAL A 173 7.17 6.07 -9.55
N PRO A 174 7.00 7.05 -8.65
CA PRO A 174 7.18 6.97 -7.20
C PRO A 174 6.17 6.01 -6.54
N SER A 175 6.31 5.77 -5.23
CA SER A 175 5.23 5.08 -4.52
C SER A 175 3.93 5.87 -4.64
N PRO A 176 2.79 5.23 -4.95
CA PRO A 176 1.50 5.90 -4.94
C PRO A 176 1.14 6.33 -3.51
N SER A 177 0.23 7.28 -3.39
CA SER A 177 -0.25 7.71 -2.08
C SER A 177 -0.99 6.57 -1.35
N PRO A 178 -1.03 6.56 -0.01
CA PRO A 178 -1.87 5.62 0.74
C PRO A 178 -3.35 5.70 0.36
N GLU A 179 -3.85 6.90 0.04
CA GLU A 179 -5.23 7.13 -0.36
C GLU A 179 -5.57 6.47 -1.71
N ASP A 180 -4.70 6.62 -2.71
CA ASP A 180 -4.89 5.94 -4.00
C ASP A 180 -4.92 4.43 -3.82
N HIS A 181 -4.05 3.91 -2.94
CA HIS A 181 -4.03 2.50 -2.60
C HIS A 181 -5.35 2.05 -1.94
N GLU A 182 -5.86 2.80 -0.97
CA GLU A 182 -7.11 2.51 -0.29
C GLU A 182 -8.31 2.54 -1.25
N LYS A 183 -8.37 3.51 -2.18
CA LYS A 183 -9.41 3.59 -3.22
C LYS A 183 -9.43 2.34 -4.10
N VAL A 184 -8.26 1.90 -4.58
CA VAL A 184 -8.14 0.68 -5.41
C VAL A 184 -8.53 -0.57 -4.63
N MET A 185 -8.07 -0.71 -3.38
CA MET A 185 -8.43 -1.84 -2.52
C MET A 185 -9.94 -1.88 -2.22
N GLY A 186 -10.53 -0.72 -1.92
CA GLY A 186 -11.96 -0.58 -1.65
C GLY A 186 -12.81 -0.92 -2.87
N ALA A 187 -12.38 -0.49 -4.07
CA ALA A 187 -13.04 -0.81 -5.32
C ALA A 187 -13.03 -2.31 -5.62
N ALA A 188 -11.88 -2.97 -5.46
CA ALA A 188 -11.78 -4.42 -5.65
C ALA A 188 -12.73 -5.18 -4.71
N LYS A 189 -12.81 -4.78 -3.44
CA LYS A 189 -13.74 -5.40 -2.46
C LYS A 189 -15.21 -5.20 -2.84
N LYS A 190 -15.55 -4.09 -3.50
CA LYS A 190 -16.90 -3.76 -3.95
C LYS A 190 -17.22 -4.31 -5.35
N GLY A 191 -16.30 -5.02 -5.99
CA GLY A 191 -16.52 -5.53 -7.35
C GLY A 191 -16.46 -4.45 -8.45
N ILE A 192 -15.86 -3.28 -8.16
CA ILE A 192 -15.79 -2.16 -9.09
C ILE A 192 -14.61 -2.37 -10.06
N ALA A 193 -14.90 -2.36 -11.37
CA ALA A 193 -13.92 -2.64 -12.41
C ALA A 193 -12.96 -1.47 -12.70
N GLU A 194 -13.39 -0.22 -12.53
CA GLU A 194 -12.61 0.98 -12.84
C GLU A 194 -12.75 2.04 -11.73
N VAL A 195 -11.63 2.66 -11.37
CA VAL A 195 -11.52 3.65 -10.30
C VAL A 195 -10.94 4.93 -10.88
N ASN A 196 -11.62 6.05 -10.62
CA ASN A 196 -11.05 7.37 -10.86
C ASN A 196 -10.25 7.81 -9.63
N LEU A 197 -8.94 8.03 -9.81
CA LEU A 197 -8.05 8.49 -8.75
C LEU A 197 -8.00 10.02 -8.63
N LYS A 198 -8.43 10.75 -9.67
CA LYS A 198 -8.49 12.20 -9.63
C LYS A 198 -9.82 12.63 -8.98
N GLN A 199 -9.73 13.18 -7.78
CA GLN A 199 -10.72 14.11 -7.22
C GLN A 199 -10.10 15.49 -7.18
#